data_AF-A0A1A7XB42-F1
#
_entry.id   AF-A0A1A7XB42-F1
#
_cell.length_a   1.000
_cell.length_b   1.000
_cell.length_c   1.000
_cell.angle_alpha   90.00
_cell.angle_beta   90.00
_cell.angle_gamma   90.00
#
_symmetry.space_group_name_H-M   'P 1'
#
loop_
_entity.id
_entity.type
_entity.pdbx_description
1 polymer ?
#
loop_
_entity_poly.entity_id
_entity_poly.type
_entity_poly.pdbx_seq_one_letter_code
_entity_poly.pdbx_strand_id
1 'polypeptide(L)' 'RHFLFPVLGSVGIINVRIDMAKLSKESKQRLQQLFQCGQFVIRWGFIPTVLYLGFKRGADPGMPEPNLLSLLWG' A
#
# COMPACT_ATOMS: atom_id res chain seq x y z
N ARG A 1 -39.77 -41.72 8.25
CA ARG A 1 -38.72 -40.94 8.95
C ARG A 1 -37.67 -40.57 7.91
N HIS A 2 -38.02 -39.72 6.93
CA HIS A 2 -37.47 -38.36 6.77
C HIS A 2 -36.04 -38.23 7.30
N PHE A 3 -35.04 -38.18 6.42
CA PHE A 3 -33.83 -37.32 6.53
C PHE A 3 -33.06 -37.36 5.20
N LEU A 4 -33.70 -36.85 4.14
CA LEU A 4 -33.01 -36.32 2.97
C LEU A 4 -32.80 -34.83 3.28
N PHE A 5 -31.57 -34.38 3.48
CA PHE A 5 -31.04 -33.01 3.24
C PHE A 5 -29.72 -32.84 4.02
N PRO A 6 -28.57 -32.76 3.32
CA PRO A 6 -27.74 -31.56 3.46
C PRO A 6 -27.02 -31.13 2.16
N VAL A 7 -27.65 -31.24 0.99
CA VAL A 7 -27.07 -30.73 -0.28
C VAL A 7 -27.51 -29.30 -0.63
N LEU A 8 -28.49 -28.73 0.09
CA LEU A 8 -28.98 -27.37 -0.15
C LEU A 8 -28.23 -26.28 0.64
N GLY A 9 -27.49 -26.65 1.69
CA GLY A 9 -26.72 -25.72 2.52
C GLY A 9 -25.41 -25.24 1.89
N SER A 10 -24.83 -26.00 0.96
CA SER A 10 -23.58 -25.61 0.31
C SER A 10 -23.80 -24.47 -0.68
N VAL A 11 -24.88 -24.50 -1.48
CA VAL A 11 -25.16 -23.50 -2.54
C VAL A 11 -25.40 -22.08 -1.98
N GLY A 12 -26.05 -21.97 -0.82
CA GLY A 12 -26.27 -20.68 -0.15
C GLY A 12 -24.98 -20.04 0.40
N ILE A 13 -24.06 -20.85 0.94
CA ILE A 13 -22.77 -20.38 1.45
C ILE A 13 -21.85 -19.89 0.31
N ILE A 14 -21.90 -20.54 -0.87
CA ILE A 14 -21.15 -20.06 -2.05
C ILE A 14 -21.70 -18.71 -2.54
N ASN A 15 -23.02 -18.50 -2.52
CA ASN A 15 -23.62 -17.24 -2.97
C ASN A 15 -23.20 -16.07 -2.06
N VAL A 16 -23.25 -16.26 -0.74
CA VAL A 16 -22.81 -15.26 0.26
C VAL A 16 -21.30 -14.94 0.15
N ARG A 17 -20.46 -15.91 -0.22
CA ARG A 17 -19.02 -15.70 -0.47
C ARG A 17 -18.75 -14.88 -1.74
N ILE A 18 -19.62 -14.99 -2.75
CA ILE A 18 -19.48 -14.30 -4.04
C ILE A 18 -19.98 -12.84 -3.94
N ASP A 19 -21.01 -12.57 -3.13
CA ASP A 19 -21.52 -11.20 -2.94
C ASP A 19 -20.55 -10.28 -2.18
N MET A 20 -19.77 -10.80 -1.21
CA MET A 20 -18.72 -10.01 -0.54
C MET A 20 -17.57 -9.58 -1.48
N ALA A 21 -17.36 -10.30 -2.59
CA ALA A 21 -16.32 -9.99 -3.56
C ALA A 21 -16.83 -9.20 -4.77
N LYS A 22 -18.09 -8.74 -4.75
CA LYS A 22 -18.74 -8.02 -5.85
C LYS A 22 -18.43 -6.52 -5.84
N LEU A 23 -17.19 -6.14 -5.52
CA LEU A 23 -16.70 -4.83 -5.94
C LEU A 23 -16.67 -4.83 -7.47
N SER A 24 -17.35 -3.86 -8.08
CA SER A 24 -17.35 -3.64 -9.52
C SER A 24 -15.92 -3.72 -10.06
N LYS A 25 -15.73 -4.35 -11.24
CA LYS A 25 -14.40 -4.53 -11.85
C LYS A 25 -13.62 -3.20 -11.91
N GLU A 26 -14.33 -2.10 -12.12
CA GLU A 26 -13.79 -0.75 -12.10
C GLU A 26 -13.19 -0.36 -10.75
N SER A 27 -13.89 -0.61 -9.64
CA SER A 27 -13.41 -0.27 -8.29
C SER A 27 -12.17 -1.05 -7.91
N LYS A 28 -12.11 -2.35 -8.27
CA LYS A 28 -10.90 -3.17 -8.05
C LYS A 28 -9.72 -2.65 -8.85
N GLN A 29 -9.96 -2.24 -10.09
CA GLN A 29 -8.91 -1.73 -10.97
C GLN A 29 -8.34 -0.38 -10.47
N ARG A 30 -9.21 0.54 -10.04
CA ARG A 30 -8.76 1.80 -9.42
C ARG A 30 -8.00 1.57 -8.12
N LEU A 31 -8.47 0.64 -7.29
CA LEU A 31 -7.78 0.29 -6.05
C LEU A 31 -6.39 -0.30 -6.34
N GLN A 32 -6.28 -1.18 -7.32
CA GLN A 32 -4.99 -1.74 -7.74
C GLN A 32 -4.04 -0.67 -8.28
N GLN A 33 -4.54 0.29 -9.07
CA GLN A 33 -3.76 1.43 -9.53
C GLN A 33 -3.28 2.31 -8.36
N LEU A 34 -4.13 2.56 -7.37
CA LEU A 34 -3.76 3.30 -6.17
C LEU A 34 -2.69 2.55 -5.36
N PHE A 35 -2.79 1.23 -5.23
CA PHE A 35 -1.75 0.43 -4.56
C PHE A 35 -0.42 0.48 -5.32
N GLN A 36 -0.42 0.37 -6.65
CA GLN A 36 0.80 0.48 -7.46
C GLN A 36 1.43 1.87 -7.37
N CYS A 37 0.60 2.91 -7.48
CA CYS A 37 1.05 4.30 -7.35
C CYS A 37 1.58 4.59 -5.94
N GLY A 38 0.86 4.14 -4.90
CA GLY A 38 1.29 4.30 -3.50
C GLY A 38 2.60 3.56 -3.21
N GLN A 39 2.76 2.33 -3.72
CA GLN A 39 4.01 1.60 -3.61
C GLN A 39 5.16 2.33 -4.32
N PHE A 40 4.91 2.91 -5.50
CA PHE A 40 5.90 3.71 -6.22
C PHE A 40 6.31 4.96 -5.45
N VAL A 41 5.34 5.72 -4.93
CA VAL A 41 5.57 6.95 -4.17
C VAL A 41 6.30 6.65 -2.86
N ILE A 42 5.97 5.57 -2.15
CA ILE A 42 6.70 5.21 -0.93
C ILE A 42 8.12 4.76 -1.28
N ARG A 43 8.30 3.89 -2.29
CA ARG A 43 9.62 3.37 -2.69
C ARG A 43 10.58 4.48 -3.13
N TRP A 44 10.10 5.43 -3.92
CA TRP A 44 10.94 6.50 -4.49
C TRP A 44 10.89 7.80 -3.69
N GLY A 45 9.83 8.06 -2.94
CA GLY A 45 9.64 9.29 -2.17
C GLY A 45 10.17 9.20 -0.74
N PHE A 46 10.36 8.01 -0.18
CA PHE A 46 10.88 7.86 1.19
C PHE A 46 12.28 8.47 1.34
N ILE A 47 13.22 8.10 0.47
CA ILE A 47 14.61 8.57 0.56
C ILE A 47 14.73 10.09 0.34
N PRO A 48 14.12 10.70 -0.70
CA PRO A 48 14.13 12.16 -0.86
C PRO A 48 13.50 12.91 0.31
N THR A 49 12.41 12.39 0.87
CA THR A 49 11.73 13.02 2.01
C THR A 49 12.60 12.97 3.27
N VAL A 50 13.21 11.82 3.56
CA VAL A 50 14.12 11.67 4.70
C VAL A 50 15.35 12.56 4.54
N LEU A 51 15.94 12.62 3.34
CA LEU A 51 17.05 13.52 3.04
C LEU A 51 16.67 14.99 3.24
N TYR A 52 15.53 15.41 2.70
CA TYR A 52 15.03 16.77 2.86
C TYR A 52 14.82 17.15 4.33
N LEU A 53 14.25 16.27 5.13
CA LEU A 53 14.09 16.47 6.57
C LEU A 53 15.44 16.50 7.31
N GLY A 54 16.39 15.64 6.90
CA GLY A 54 17.75 15.64 7.41
C GLY A 54 18.48 16.95 7.17
N PHE A 55 18.37 17.51 5.95
CA PHE A 55 18.94 18.82 5.62
C PHE A 55 18.20 19.97 6.32
N LYS A 56 16.86 19.95 6.36
CA LYS A 56 16.06 21.00 7.01
C LYS A 56 16.21 21.07 8.52
N ARG A 57 16.43 19.93 9.17
CA ARG A 57 16.76 19.91 10.60
C ARG A 57 18.15 20.52 10.86
N GLY A 58 19.00 20.56 9.84
CA GLY A 58 20.34 21.11 9.90
C GLY A 58 21.26 20.29 10.80
N ALA A 59 22.57 20.51 10.67
CA ALA A 59 23.50 20.15 11.73
C ALA A 59 23.47 21.23 12.82
N ASP A 60 23.84 20.86 14.05
CA ASP A 60 23.94 21.80 15.18
C ASP A 60 24.71 23.07 14.80
N PRO A 61 24.33 24.24 15.37
CA PRO A 61 24.89 25.54 15.00
C PRO A 61 26.42 25.54 15.19
N GLY A 62 27.15 25.37 14.08
CA GLY A 62 28.60 25.20 14.09
C GLY A 62 29.13 24.14 13.11
N MET A 63 28.29 23.27 12.53
CA MET A 63 28.70 22.33 11.48
C MET A 63 28.22 22.77 10.07
N PRO A 64 29.07 22.63 9.03
CA PRO A 64 28.68 22.96 7.66
C PRO A 64 27.52 22.06 7.21
N GLU A 65 26.57 22.63 6.46
CA GLU A 65 25.43 21.88 5.95
C GLU A 65 25.91 20.65 5.18
N PRO A 66 25.39 19.44 5.48
CA PRO A 66 25.77 18.27 4.71
C PRO A 66 25.41 18.54 3.25
N ASN A 67 26.40 18.39 2.37
CA ASN A 67 26.20 18.62 0.95
C ASN A 67 25.80 17.29 0.31
N LEU A 68 24.87 17.27 -0.64
CA LEU A 68 24.38 16.03 -1.28
C LEU A 68 25.53 15.17 -1.84
N LEU A 69 26.60 15.82 -2.30
CA LEU A 69 27.82 15.19 -2.79
C LEU A 69 28.59 14.42 -1.69
N SER A 70 28.68 14.94 -0.47
CA SER A 70 29.33 14.28 0.66
C SER A 70 28.58 13.02 1.14
N LEU A 71 27.26 12.95 0.93
CA LEU A 71 26.47 11.75 1.24
C LEU A 71 26.53 10.68 0.15
N LEU A 72 26.76 11.07 -1.10
CA LEU A 72 26.84 10.17 -2.26
C LEU A 72 28.27 9.65 -2.52
N TRP A 73 29.28 10.41 -2.12
CA TRP A 73 30.71 10.16 -2.41
C TRP A 73 31.61 10.23 -1.16
N GLY A 74 31.04 10.02 0.04
CA GLY A 74 31.73 10.15 1.33
C GLY A 74 33.17 9.64 1.36
#